data_AF-A0A4Y8K6Q1-F1
#
_entry.id   AF-A0A4Y8K6Q1-F1
#
_cell.length_a   1.000
_cell.length_b   1.000
_cell.length_c   1.000
_cell.angle_alpha   90.00
_cell.angle_beta   90.00
_cell.angle_gamma   90.00
#
_symmetry.space_group_name_H-M   'P 1'
#
loop_
_entity.id
_entity.type
_entity.pdbx_description
1 polymer ?
#
loop_
_entity_poly.entity_id
_entity_poly.type
_entity_poly.pdbx_seq_one_letter_code
_entity_poly.pdbx_strand_id
1 'polypeptide(L)'
;MNVIQEIETRLPEQAVVGFRRLIGQARVKDPILLQERAMARMVAQAQWILNRVGTDGIRLTQAGHLPPAVVVEAAAALDWGWPISVNREVHLSPLQELRGHLRDVGLLRISKGMLLLTKKGRALAGNPRELWWHLARTIHHSRTAAVSDATRLLLLFVATRSLTRREDYLVTLARALGSLGWVQSDGQEPTTDSVWHLVDTKWRLLNRLSVFEQTDAWHGDRSAVTVGGAAFARAALQSEAPVAG
;
A
#
# COMPACT_ATOMS: atom_id res chain seq x y z
N MET A 1 7.92 11.73 -16.60
CA MET A 1 7.25 10.51 -17.10
C MET A 1 6.41 9.95 -15.96
N ASN A 2 5.12 9.67 -16.15
CA ASN A 2 4.30 9.08 -15.09
C ASN A 2 4.49 7.55 -15.01
N VAL A 3 4.03 6.93 -13.93
CA VAL A 3 4.19 5.48 -13.68
C VAL A 3 3.72 4.63 -14.87
N ILE A 4 2.62 5.00 -15.52
CA ILE A 4 2.07 4.24 -16.65
C ILE A 4 2.99 4.29 -17.87
N GLN A 5 3.50 5.48 -18.20
CA GLN A 5 4.42 5.66 -19.32
C GLN A 5 5.73 4.89 -19.10
N GLU A 6 6.26 4.87 -17.88
CA GLU A 6 7.45 4.09 -17.53
C GLU A 6 7.25 2.60 -17.81
N ILE A 7 6.13 2.02 -17.36
CA ILE A 7 5.81 0.60 -17.59
C ILE A 7 5.67 0.33 -19.09
N GLU A 8 4.94 1.18 -19.82
CA GLU A 8 4.71 1.00 -21.25
C GLU A 8 6.02 0.94 -22.05
N THR A 9 7.01 1.78 -21.72
CA THR A 9 8.32 1.80 -22.42
C THR A 9 9.17 0.53 -22.24
N ARG A 10 8.86 -0.27 -21.22
CA ARG A 10 9.59 -1.50 -20.89
C ARG A 10 8.89 -2.77 -21.39
N LEU A 11 7.66 -2.65 -21.86
CA LEU A 11 6.89 -3.79 -22.34
C LEU A 11 7.30 -4.17 -23.77
N PRO A 12 7.35 -5.47 -24.10
CA PRO A 12 7.53 -5.92 -25.46
C PRO A 12 6.30 -5.56 -26.31
N GLU A 13 6.48 -5.33 -27.61
CA GLU A 13 5.44 -4.82 -28.52
C GLU A 13 4.12 -5.61 -28.44
N GLN A 14 4.21 -6.94 -28.34
CA GLN A 14 3.04 -7.83 -28.24
C GLN A 14 2.22 -7.62 -26.95
N ALA A 15 2.83 -7.11 -25.87
CA ALA A 15 2.16 -6.85 -24.60
C ALA A 15 1.51 -5.45 -24.53
N VAL A 16 1.95 -4.51 -25.35
CA VAL A 16 1.51 -3.09 -25.31
C VAL A 16 0.00 -2.95 -25.54
N VAL A 17 -0.58 -3.70 -26.50
CA VAL A 17 -2.02 -3.61 -26.80
C VAL A 17 -2.87 -4.05 -25.60
N GLY A 18 -2.52 -5.18 -24.98
CA GLY A 18 -3.20 -5.68 -23.79
C GLY A 18 -3.06 -4.71 -22.61
N PHE A 19 -1.86 -4.14 -22.43
CA PHE A 19 -1.59 -3.15 -21.40
C PHE A 19 -2.40 -1.86 -21.58
N ARG A 20 -2.46 -1.31 -22.80
CA ARG A 20 -3.30 -0.12 -23.12
C ARG A 20 -4.78 -0.37 -22.85
N ARG A 21 -5.28 -1.57 -23.16
CA ARG A 21 -6.65 -1.97 -22.83
C ARG A 21 -6.87 -1.97 -21.31
N LEU A 22 -5.94 -2.53 -20.54
CA LEU A 22 -6.00 -2.54 -19.09
C LEU A 22 -6.00 -1.12 -18.50
N ILE A 23 -5.15 -0.22 -19.01
CA ILE A 23 -5.13 1.19 -18.61
C ILE A 23 -6.48 1.87 -18.89
N GLY A 24 -7.06 1.60 -20.06
CA GLY A 24 -8.38 2.13 -20.43
C GLY A 24 -9.48 1.65 -19.48
N GLN A 25 -9.47 0.37 -19.12
CA GLN A 25 -10.40 -0.22 -18.14
C GLN A 25 -10.19 0.35 -16.73
N ALA A 26 -8.94 0.57 -16.33
CA ALA A 26 -8.56 1.14 -15.05
C ALA A 26 -8.92 2.62 -14.94
N ARG A 27 -9.26 3.29 -16.06
CA ARG A 27 -9.66 4.71 -16.12
C ARG A 27 -8.68 5.60 -15.36
N VAL A 28 -7.37 5.34 -15.53
CA VAL A 28 -6.31 6.01 -14.77
C VAL A 28 -6.31 7.51 -14.98
N LYS A 29 -6.77 8.00 -16.13
CA LYS A 29 -6.83 9.44 -16.45
C LYS A 29 -8.09 10.15 -15.96
N ASP A 30 -9.08 9.41 -15.44
CA ASP A 30 -10.31 10.02 -14.95
C ASP A 30 -10.02 10.87 -13.70
N PRO A 31 -10.72 12.00 -13.52
CA PRO A 31 -10.58 12.79 -12.32
C PRO A 31 -10.99 11.99 -11.07
N ILE A 32 -10.22 12.17 -9.99
CA ILE A 32 -10.52 11.54 -8.69
C ILE A 32 -11.61 12.36 -7.98
N LEU A 33 -12.85 11.91 -8.11
CA LEU A 33 -14.02 12.52 -7.46
C LEU A 33 -14.39 11.76 -6.17
N LEU A 34 -13.50 11.81 -5.18
CA LEU A 34 -13.72 11.18 -3.87
C LEU A 34 -13.92 12.25 -2.79
N GLN A 35 -15.00 12.15 -2.02
CA GLN A 35 -15.32 13.08 -0.94
C GLN A 35 -14.27 13.00 0.19
N GLU A 36 -13.97 14.12 0.84
CA GLU A 36 -12.98 14.18 1.93
C GLU A 36 -13.31 13.21 3.07
N ARG A 37 -14.59 13.07 3.45
CA ARG A 37 -15.01 12.09 4.46
C ARG A 37 -14.66 10.64 4.07
N ALA A 38 -14.70 10.31 2.79
CA ALA A 38 -14.28 8.98 2.33
C ALA A 38 -12.76 8.83 2.39
N MET A 39 -12.00 9.85 1.98
CA MET A 39 -10.53 9.88 2.13
C MET A 39 -10.11 9.73 3.60
N ALA A 40 -10.77 10.46 4.51
CA ALA A 40 -10.50 10.40 5.94
C ALA A 40 -10.71 9.00 6.53
N ARG A 41 -11.78 8.30 6.14
CA ARG A 41 -12.01 6.91 6.55
C ARG A 41 -10.89 5.98 6.07
N MET A 42 -10.45 6.13 4.82
CA MET A 42 -9.36 5.32 4.26
C MET A 42 -8.04 5.52 5.02
N VAL A 43 -7.71 6.74 5.43
CA VAL A 43 -6.44 7.01 6.14
C VAL A 43 -6.55 7.00 7.66
N ALA A 44 -7.69 6.60 8.22
CA ALA A 44 -7.97 6.70 9.65
C ALA A 44 -6.91 6.01 10.51
N GLN A 45 -6.45 4.82 10.12
CA GLN A 45 -5.42 4.10 10.87
C GLN A 45 -4.06 4.80 10.83
N ALA A 46 -3.67 5.32 9.66
CA ALA A 46 -2.44 6.10 9.52
C ALA A 46 -2.51 7.38 10.34
N GLN A 47 -3.65 8.08 10.28
CA GLN A 47 -3.91 9.30 11.03
C GLN A 47 -3.88 9.05 12.55
N TRP A 48 -4.45 7.94 13.02
CA TRP A 48 -4.38 7.53 14.42
C TRP A 48 -2.92 7.38 14.88
N ILE A 49 -2.07 6.67 14.11
CA ILE A 49 -0.65 6.52 14.46
C ILE A 49 0.04 7.89 14.53
N LEU A 50 -0.16 8.77 13.55
CA LEU A 50 0.47 10.09 13.53
C LEU A 50 0.04 10.94 14.73
N ASN A 51 -1.26 10.95 15.04
CA ASN A 51 -1.81 11.65 16.21
C ASN A 51 -1.27 11.07 17.52
N ARG A 52 -1.15 9.74 17.59
CA ARG A 52 -0.67 9.05 18.78
C ARG A 52 0.81 9.30 19.06
N VAL A 53 1.62 9.47 18.01
CA VAL A 53 3.02 9.91 18.15
C VAL A 53 3.07 11.35 18.62
N GLY A 54 2.24 12.23 18.06
CA GLY A 54 2.08 13.60 18.54
C GLY A 54 3.38 14.41 18.60
N THR A 55 3.41 15.44 19.44
CA THR A 55 4.59 16.28 19.69
C THR A 55 5.66 15.57 20.52
N ASP A 56 5.22 14.74 21.47
CA ASP A 56 6.08 14.16 22.51
C ASP A 56 6.84 12.94 22.00
N GLY A 57 6.33 12.31 20.94
CA GLY A 57 6.87 11.07 20.41
C GLY A 57 6.51 9.85 21.24
N ILE A 58 7.05 8.72 20.84
CA ILE A 58 6.89 7.44 21.55
C ILE A 58 8.27 6.85 21.79
N ARG A 59 8.62 6.62 23.06
CA ARG A 59 9.82 5.85 23.41
C ARG A 59 9.62 4.40 22.97
N LEU A 60 10.47 3.94 22.05
CA LEU A 60 10.46 2.56 21.60
C LEU A 60 11.11 1.66 22.65
N THR A 61 10.77 0.37 22.61
CA THR A 61 11.50 -0.66 23.34
C THR A 61 12.95 -0.75 22.86
N GLN A 62 13.81 -1.46 23.59
CA GLN A 62 15.20 -1.69 23.17
C GLN A 62 15.30 -2.37 21.79
N ALA A 63 14.34 -3.24 21.47
CA ALA A 63 14.23 -3.90 20.16
C ALA A 63 13.63 -3.01 19.05
N GLY A 64 13.31 -1.74 19.35
CA GLY A 64 12.76 -0.81 18.35
C GLY A 64 11.26 -0.98 18.05
N HIS A 65 10.54 -1.66 18.94
CA HIS A 65 9.09 -1.85 18.84
C HIS A 65 8.30 -0.80 19.61
N LEU A 66 7.03 -0.63 19.26
CA LEU A 66 6.09 0.12 20.08
C LEU A 66 5.99 -0.51 21.48
N PRO A 67 5.92 0.31 22.55
CA PRO A 67 5.78 -0.19 23.91
C PRO A 67 4.41 -0.87 24.11
N PRO A 68 4.28 -1.85 25.02
CA PRO A 68 3.06 -2.63 25.16
C PRO A 68 1.78 -1.82 25.38
N ALA A 69 1.85 -0.72 26.14
CA ALA A 69 0.71 0.16 26.37
C ALA A 69 0.16 0.77 25.06
N VAL A 70 1.04 1.18 24.15
CA VAL A 70 0.64 1.73 22.84
C VAL A 70 0.06 0.64 21.94
N VAL A 71 0.58 -0.59 22.03
CA VAL A 71 0.05 -1.72 21.26
C VAL A 71 -1.36 -2.07 21.73
N VAL A 72 -1.60 -2.11 23.03
CA VAL A 72 -2.93 -2.34 23.61
C VAL A 72 -3.90 -1.22 23.20
N GLU A 73 -3.45 0.03 23.22
CA GLU A 73 -4.25 1.17 22.76
C GLU A 73 -4.61 1.05 21.28
N ALA A 74 -3.65 0.68 20.41
CA ALA A 74 -3.90 0.45 18.99
C ALA A 74 -4.86 -0.73 18.74
N ALA A 75 -4.70 -1.82 19.51
CA ALA A 75 -5.57 -2.99 19.43
C ALA A 75 -7.02 -2.64 19.78
N ALA A 76 -7.23 -1.72 20.72
CA ALA A 76 -8.56 -1.28 21.15
C ALA A 76 -9.16 -0.17 20.25
N ALA A 77 -8.34 0.75 19.74
CA ALA A 77 -8.81 1.93 19.03
C ALA A 77 -9.03 1.73 17.53
N LEU A 78 -8.35 0.75 16.92
CA LEU A 78 -8.42 0.52 15.48
C LEU A 78 -9.26 -0.71 15.17
N ASP A 79 -10.01 -0.63 14.08
CA ASP A 79 -10.68 -1.78 13.51
C ASP A 79 -9.69 -2.63 12.71
N TRP A 80 -9.43 -3.84 13.21
CA TRP A 80 -8.53 -4.77 12.56
C TRP A 80 -9.24 -5.73 11.62
N GLY A 81 -10.57 -5.88 11.74
CA GLY A 81 -11.37 -6.90 11.07
C GLY A 81 -11.39 -8.27 11.79
N TRP A 82 -10.76 -8.37 12.96
CA TRP A 82 -10.84 -9.55 13.84
C TRP A 82 -10.58 -9.14 15.30
N PRO A 83 -11.08 -9.89 16.29
CA PRO A 83 -10.76 -9.65 17.70
C PRO A 83 -9.25 -9.74 17.95
N ILE A 84 -8.67 -8.70 18.55
CA ILE A 84 -7.24 -8.64 18.88
C ILE A 84 -7.06 -8.51 20.40
N SER A 85 -6.23 -9.39 20.96
CA SER A 85 -5.76 -9.30 22.34
C SER A 85 -4.25 -9.55 22.37
N VAL A 86 -3.48 -8.53 21.97
CA VAL A 86 -2.02 -8.58 21.94
C VAL A 86 -1.42 -7.30 22.51
N ASN A 87 -0.23 -7.43 23.10
CA ASN A 87 0.50 -6.32 23.70
C ASN A 87 1.95 -6.21 23.17
N ARG A 88 2.33 -7.02 22.18
CA ARG A 88 3.64 -6.93 21.51
C ARG A 88 3.40 -6.59 20.05
N GLU A 89 4.08 -5.56 19.55
CA GLU A 89 3.92 -5.12 18.16
C GLU A 89 4.26 -6.22 17.15
N VAL A 90 5.25 -7.07 17.47
CA VAL A 90 5.61 -8.24 16.64
C VAL A 90 4.49 -9.26 16.49
N HIS A 91 3.50 -9.27 17.40
CA HIS A 91 2.30 -10.10 17.30
C HIS A 91 1.15 -9.39 16.58
N LEU A 92 1.38 -8.15 16.10
CA LEU A 92 0.45 -7.33 15.35
C LEU A 92 1.14 -6.81 14.08
N SER A 93 1.55 -7.72 13.21
CA SER A 93 2.28 -7.43 11.95
C SER A 93 1.66 -6.26 11.15
N PRO A 94 0.33 -6.15 10.96
CA PRO A 94 -0.25 -5.04 10.22
C PRO A 94 0.03 -3.65 10.83
N LEU A 95 0.13 -3.54 12.16
CA LEU A 95 0.54 -2.29 12.84
C LEU A 95 2.01 -1.98 12.55
N GLN A 96 2.87 -3.00 12.66
CA GLN A 96 4.31 -2.89 12.41
C GLN A 96 4.58 -2.46 10.97
N GLU A 97 3.90 -3.07 10.01
CA GLU A 97 4.01 -2.78 8.59
C GLU A 97 3.54 -1.37 8.27
N LEU A 98 2.38 -0.94 8.81
CA LEU A 98 1.88 0.41 8.62
C LEU A 98 2.84 1.45 9.20
N ARG A 99 3.33 1.26 10.43
CA ARG A 99 4.34 2.15 11.03
C ARG A 99 5.62 2.18 10.22
N GLY A 100 6.09 1.02 9.75
CA GLY A 100 7.25 0.89 8.88
C GLY A 100 7.08 1.72 7.61
N HIS A 101 5.94 1.55 6.93
CA HIS A 101 5.62 2.31 5.73
C HIS A 101 5.57 3.82 5.98
N LEU A 102 4.90 4.28 7.05
CA LEU A 102 4.85 5.71 7.41
C LEU A 102 6.24 6.30 7.68
N ARG A 103 7.19 5.50 8.18
CA ARG A 103 8.60 5.91 8.30
C ARG A 103 9.27 6.00 6.93
N ASP A 104 9.10 4.97 6.10
CA ASP A 104 9.75 4.89 4.78
C ASP A 104 9.28 6.02 3.84
N VAL A 105 8.03 6.46 3.97
CA VAL A 105 7.47 7.60 3.22
C VAL A 105 7.70 8.96 3.89
N GLY A 106 8.54 9.00 4.92
CA GLY A 106 9.03 10.23 5.55
C GLY A 106 8.03 10.96 6.45
N LEU A 107 7.01 10.28 6.96
CA LEU A 107 6.06 10.85 7.94
C LEU A 107 6.53 10.63 9.38
N LEU A 108 7.22 9.53 9.61
CA LEU A 108 7.85 9.19 10.88
C LEU A 108 9.37 9.13 10.75
N ARG A 109 10.07 9.32 11.86
CA ARG A 109 11.51 9.05 11.99
C ARG A 109 11.81 8.43 13.35
N ILE A 110 12.94 7.74 13.44
CA ILE A 110 13.47 7.25 14.72
C ILE A 110 14.73 8.05 15.03
N SER A 111 14.82 8.59 16.25
CA SER A 111 16.03 9.26 16.74
C SER A 111 16.23 8.93 18.21
N LYS A 112 17.43 8.45 18.58
CA LYS A 112 17.79 8.06 19.96
C LYS A 112 16.73 7.14 20.63
N GLY A 113 16.18 6.21 19.85
CA GLY A 113 15.14 5.27 20.31
C GLY A 113 13.76 5.90 20.59
N MET A 114 13.52 7.12 20.10
CA MET A 114 12.21 7.77 20.05
C MET A 114 11.64 7.70 18.64
N LEU A 115 10.39 7.28 18.51
CA LEU A 115 9.59 7.46 17.31
C LEU A 115 9.00 8.88 17.33
N LEU A 116 9.25 9.65 16.28
CA LEU A 116 8.89 11.07 16.20
C LEU A 116 8.21 11.38 14.86
N LEU A 117 7.34 12.38 14.87
CA LEU A 117 6.83 12.98 13.63
C LEU A 117 7.95 13.74 12.90
N THR A 118 7.97 13.64 11.57
CA THR A 118 8.71 14.60 10.74
C THR A 118 7.90 15.90 10.59
N LYS A 119 8.50 16.93 9.98
CA LYS A 119 7.75 18.17 9.63
C LYS A 119 6.54 17.85 8.75
N LYS A 120 6.71 16.94 7.78
CA LYS A 120 5.62 16.48 6.91
C LYS A 120 4.59 15.65 7.69
N GLY A 121 5.03 14.71 8.53
CA GLY A 121 4.14 13.93 9.37
C GLY A 121 3.23 14.79 10.25
N ARG A 122 3.80 15.84 10.87
CA ARG A 122 3.04 16.81 11.67
C ARG A 122 2.01 17.58 10.85
N ALA A 123 2.39 18.05 9.66
CA ALA A 123 1.48 18.79 8.79
C ALA A 123 0.31 17.93 8.29
N LEU A 124 0.56 16.64 8.01
CA LEU A 124 -0.45 15.73 7.46
C LEU A 124 -1.32 15.05 8.53
N ALA A 125 -0.88 14.99 9.79
CA ALA A 125 -1.65 14.38 10.88
C ALA A 125 -3.05 15.00 11.03
N GLY A 126 -3.18 16.31 10.84
CA GLY A 126 -4.46 17.03 10.89
C GLY A 126 -5.16 17.21 9.54
N ASN A 127 -4.62 16.67 8.44
CA ASN A 127 -5.12 16.91 7.09
C ASN A 127 -5.35 15.59 6.33
N PRO A 128 -6.52 14.94 6.50
CA PRO A 128 -6.78 13.61 5.96
C PRO A 128 -6.74 13.57 4.43
N ARG A 129 -7.18 14.63 3.75
CA ARG A 129 -7.14 14.73 2.28
C ARG A 129 -5.71 14.70 1.77
N GLU A 130 -4.84 15.53 2.34
CA GLU A 130 -3.44 15.59 1.92
C GLU A 130 -2.65 14.34 2.36
N LEU A 131 -3.01 13.73 3.50
CA LEU A 131 -2.47 12.44 3.90
C LEU A 131 -2.84 11.34 2.89
N TRP A 132 -4.09 11.30 2.44
CA TRP A 132 -4.56 10.35 1.43
C TRP A 132 -3.78 10.48 0.11
N TRP A 133 -3.60 11.70 -0.40
CA TRP A 133 -2.82 11.95 -1.61
C TRP A 133 -1.34 11.58 -1.43
N HIS A 134 -0.74 11.91 -0.29
CA HIS A 134 0.64 11.54 0.00
C HIS A 134 0.80 10.02 -0.01
N LEU A 135 -0.05 9.28 0.71
CA LEU A 135 0.02 7.82 0.76
C LEU A 135 -0.23 7.18 -0.61
N ALA A 136 -1.20 7.67 -1.40
CA ALA A 136 -1.43 7.18 -2.76
C ALA A 136 -0.18 7.32 -3.64
N ARG A 137 0.46 8.48 -3.61
CA ARG A 137 1.68 8.74 -4.41
C ARG A 137 2.88 7.91 -3.96
N THR A 138 2.91 7.43 -2.72
CA THR A 138 4.07 6.73 -2.17
C THR A 138 3.86 5.23 -1.94
N ILE A 139 2.63 4.71 -2.08
CA ILE A 139 2.30 3.32 -1.73
C ILE A 139 3.13 2.32 -2.54
N HIS A 140 3.45 2.65 -3.79
CA HIS A 140 4.22 1.80 -4.69
C HIS A 140 5.74 1.93 -4.52
N HIS A 141 6.23 2.86 -3.69
CA HIS A 141 7.67 3.01 -3.47
C HIS A 141 8.22 1.84 -2.65
N SER A 142 9.32 1.26 -3.12
CA SER A 142 10.12 0.27 -2.42
C SER A 142 11.59 0.43 -2.81
N ARG A 143 12.50 0.01 -1.92
CA ARG A 143 13.93 -0.09 -2.24
C ARG A 143 14.22 -1.17 -3.29
N THR A 144 13.32 -2.13 -3.42
CA THR A 144 13.41 -3.20 -4.42
C THR A 144 12.55 -2.81 -5.63
N ALA A 145 13.18 -2.62 -6.79
CA ALA A 145 12.49 -2.24 -8.02
C ALA A 145 11.39 -3.25 -8.42
N ALA A 146 11.64 -4.56 -8.25
CA ALA A 146 10.65 -5.61 -8.49
C ALA A 146 9.38 -5.44 -7.64
N VAL A 147 9.51 -5.06 -6.36
CA VAL A 147 8.36 -4.76 -5.49
C VAL A 147 7.62 -3.53 -5.99
N SER A 148 8.34 -2.50 -6.45
CA SER A 148 7.72 -1.29 -6.98
C SER A 148 6.87 -1.60 -8.23
N ASP A 149 7.43 -2.33 -9.20
CA ASP A 149 6.72 -2.75 -10.40
C ASP A 149 5.55 -3.68 -10.11
N ALA A 150 5.74 -4.67 -9.24
CA ALA A 150 4.68 -5.59 -8.82
C ALA A 150 3.53 -4.82 -8.15
N THR A 151 3.84 -3.81 -7.33
CA THR A 151 2.83 -2.97 -6.69
C THR A 151 2.10 -2.08 -7.69
N ARG A 152 2.79 -1.51 -8.69
CA ARG A 152 2.16 -0.70 -9.74
C ARG A 152 1.21 -1.53 -10.59
N LEU A 153 1.62 -2.74 -10.97
CA LEU A 153 0.75 -3.68 -11.68
C LEU A 153 -0.44 -4.11 -10.81
N LEU A 154 -0.23 -4.37 -9.52
CA LEU A 154 -1.33 -4.65 -8.58
C LEU A 154 -2.33 -3.50 -8.54
N LEU A 155 -1.86 -2.25 -8.45
CA LEU A 155 -2.72 -1.06 -8.44
C LEU A 155 -3.53 -0.93 -9.74
N LEU A 156 -3.02 -1.37 -10.90
CA LEU A 156 -3.82 -1.40 -12.13
C LEU A 156 -5.03 -2.33 -11.98
N PHE A 157 -4.85 -3.53 -11.43
CA PHE A 157 -5.97 -4.45 -11.17
C PHE A 157 -6.92 -3.94 -10.06
N VAL A 158 -6.39 -3.22 -9.07
CA VAL A 158 -7.24 -2.54 -8.08
C VAL A 158 -8.10 -1.48 -8.78
N ALA A 159 -7.50 -0.66 -9.66
CA ALA A 159 -8.20 0.41 -10.36
C ALA A 159 -9.31 -0.11 -11.32
N THR A 160 -9.14 -1.27 -11.95
CA THR A 160 -10.19 -1.91 -12.76
C THR A 160 -11.32 -2.50 -11.94
N ARG A 161 -11.13 -2.67 -10.62
CA ARG A 161 -12.03 -3.42 -9.73
C ARG A 161 -12.27 -4.86 -10.19
N SER A 162 -11.33 -5.45 -10.93
CA SER A 162 -11.43 -6.82 -11.46
C SER A 162 -10.82 -7.88 -10.54
N LEU A 163 -10.41 -7.50 -9.32
CA LEU A 163 -9.86 -8.42 -8.32
C LEU A 163 -11.00 -9.19 -7.65
N THR A 164 -11.41 -10.30 -8.27
CA THR A 164 -12.44 -11.20 -7.72
C THR A 164 -11.87 -12.41 -7.00
N ARG A 165 -10.72 -12.93 -7.44
CA ARG A 165 -9.99 -14.04 -6.81
C ARG A 165 -8.50 -13.80 -6.86
N ARG A 166 -7.79 -14.23 -5.82
CA ARG A 166 -6.35 -14.06 -5.68
C ARG A 166 -5.57 -14.86 -6.69
N GLU A 167 -5.97 -16.10 -6.96
CA GLU A 167 -5.28 -16.92 -7.96
C GLU A 167 -5.23 -16.24 -9.34
N ASP A 168 -6.34 -15.64 -9.77
CA ASP A 168 -6.51 -15.10 -11.13
C ASP A 168 -5.61 -13.88 -11.36
N TYR A 169 -5.54 -12.98 -10.37
CA TYR A 169 -4.70 -11.79 -10.50
C TYR A 169 -3.22 -12.10 -10.31
N LEU A 170 -2.85 -13.06 -9.45
CA LEU A 170 -1.44 -13.43 -9.25
C LEU A 170 -0.84 -14.06 -10.51
N VAL A 171 -1.60 -14.90 -11.22
CA VAL A 171 -1.16 -15.45 -12.52
C VAL A 171 -0.92 -14.33 -13.52
N THR A 172 -1.81 -13.33 -13.55
CA THR A 172 -1.68 -12.19 -14.48
C THR A 172 -0.51 -11.29 -14.08
N LEU A 173 -0.30 -11.03 -12.80
CA LEU A 173 0.84 -10.27 -12.29
C LEU A 173 2.18 -10.95 -12.60
N ALA A 174 2.27 -12.26 -12.41
CA ALA A 174 3.46 -13.04 -12.74
C ALA A 174 3.87 -12.89 -14.21
N ARG A 175 2.91 -13.08 -15.13
CA ARG A 175 3.14 -12.87 -16.57
C ARG A 175 3.51 -11.43 -16.91
N ALA A 176 2.84 -10.45 -16.29
CA ALA A 176 3.12 -9.04 -16.52
C ALA A 176 4.53 -8.64 -16.02
N LEU A 177 4.96 -9.16 -14.88
CA LEU A 177 6.33 -8.95 -14.38
C LEU A 177 7.37 -9.62 -15.28
N GLY A 178 7.12 -10.85 -15.75
CA GLY A 178 7.98 -11.50 -16.74
C GLY A 178 8.08 -10.69 -18.03
N SER A 179 6.96 -10.10 -18.48
CA SER A 179 6.94 -9.18 -19.63
C SER A 179 7.73 -7.89 -19.40
N LEU A 180 7.96 -7.48 -18.14
CA LEU A 180 8.83 -6.35 -17.79
C LEU A 180 10.30 -6.74 -17.62
N GLY A 181 10.64 -8.00 -17.92
CA GLY A 181 12.00 -8.55 -17.84
C GLY A 181 12.39 -9.04 -16.44
N TRP A 182 11.46 -9.11 -15.49
CA TRP A 182 11.77 -9.67 -14.16
C TRP A 182 11.86 -11.19 -14.24
N VAL A 183 12.92 -11.74 -13.65
CA VAL A 183 13.15 -13.18 -13.48
C VAL A 183 13.44 -13.49 -12.01
N GLN A 184 13.23 -14.73 -11.62
CA GLN A 184 13.63 -15.25 -10.32
C GLN A 184 15.16 -15.40 -10.24
N SER A 185 15.69 -15.66 -9.04
CA SER A 185 17.14 -15.80 -8.82
C SER A 185 17.78 -16.98 -9.57
N ASP A 186 16.97 -17.98 -9.94
CA ASP A 186 17.37 -19.14 -10.74
C ASP A 186 17.19 -18.90 -12.26
N GLY A 187 16.83 -17.69 -12.67
CA GLY A 187 16.59 -17.30 -14.06
C GLY A 187 15.23 -17.72 -14.63
N GLN A 188 14.37 -18.38 -13.84
CA GLN A 188 13.03 -18.77 -14.28
C GLN A 188 12.06 -17.58 -14.26
N GLU A 189 10.95 -17.72 -14.98
CA GLU A 189 9.87 -16.72 -14.95
C GLU A 189 9.27 -16.58 -13.54
N PRO A 190 8.74 -15.40 -13.17
CA PRO A 190 8.06 -15.21 -11.89
C PRO A 190 6.90 -16.19 -11.71
N THR A 191 6.83 -16.84 -10.55
CA THR A 191 5.69 -17.69 -10.14
C THR A 191 4.66 -16.87 -9.35
N THR A 192 3.43 -17.38 -9.23
CA THR A 192 2.40 -16.76 -8.37
C THR A 192 2.84 -16.60 -6.92
N ASP A 193 3.61 -17.56 -6.40
CA ASP A 193 4.17 -17.55 -5.06
C ASP A 193 5.23 -16.45 -4.89
N SER A 194 6.21 -16.39 -5.80
CA SER A 194 7.23 -15.33 -5.80
C SER A 194 6.62 -13.94 -5.88
N VAL A 195 5.58 -13.77 -6.71
CA VAL A 195 4.85 -12.50 -6.85
C VAL A 195 4.08 -12.16 -5.59
N TRP A 196 3.42 -13.15 -4.97
CA TRP A 196 2.75 -12.92 -3.69
C TRP A 196 3.73 -12.40 -2.65
N HIS A 197 4.91 -13.02 -2.52
CA HIS A 197 5.97 -12.55 -1.62
C HIS A 197 6.44 -11.12 -1.92
N LEU A 198 6.37 -10.64 -3.16
CA LEU A 198 6.68 -9.25 -3.49
C LEU A 198 5.59 -8.27 -3.05
N VAL A 199 4.32 -8.66 -3.10
CA VAL A 199 3.19 -7.74 -2.93
C VAL A 199 2.43 -7.90 -1.61
N ASP A 200 2.65 -8.97 -0.84
CA ASP A 200 1.85 -9.31 0.35
C ASP A 200 1.77 -8.17 1.38
N THR A 201 2.90 -7.51 1.63
CA THR A 201 3.03 -6.40 2.57
C THR A 201 2.29 -5.18 2.04
N LYS A 202 2.39 -4.92 0.73
CA LYS A 202 1.67 -3.82 0.06
C LYS A 202 0.17 -4.09 0.03
N TRP A 203 -0.23 -5.34 -0.18
CA TRP A 203 -1.62 -5.79 -0.10
C TRP A 203 -2.20 -5.57 1.31
N ARG A 204 -1.48 -5.97 2.36
CA ARG A 204 -1.88 -5.72 3.75
C ARG A 204 -1.99 -4.22 4.05
N LEU A 205 -1.05 -3.40 3.57
CA LEU A 205 -1.13 -1.94 3.68
C LEU A 205 -2.37 -1.37 2.96
N LEU A 206 -2.64 -1.80 1.72
CA LEU A 206 -3.84 -1.39 0.97
C LEU A 206 -5.12 -1.78 1.73
N ASN A 207 -5.14 -2.96 2.35
CA ASN A 207 -6.26 -3.39 3.19
C ASN A 207 -6.45 -2.47 4.41
N ARG A 208 -5.37 -2.04 5.07
CA ARG A 208 -5.42 -1.05 6.17
C ARG A 208 -5.84 0.35 5.70
N LEU A 209 -5.77 0.63 4.40
CA LEU A 209 -6.29 1.86 3.80
C LEU A 209 -7.72 1.73 3.26
N SER A 210 -8.44 0.67 3.62
CA SER A 210 -9.81 0.38 3.17
C SER A 210 -9.95 0.34 1.64
N VAL A 211 -8.90 -0.09 0.95
CA VAL A 211 -8.92 -0.28 -0.51
C VAL A 211 -9.87 -1.44 -0.88
N PHE A 212 -9.98 -2.42 -0.01
CA PHE A 212 -10.88 -3.56 -0.17
C PHE A 212 -11.99 -3.52 0.88
N GLU A 213 -13.14 -4.09 0.53
CA GLU A 213 -14.23 -4.36 1.47
C GLU A 213 -13.76 -5.35 2.54
N GLN A 214 -14.12 -5.09 3.79
CA GLN A 214 -13.96 -6.09 4.85
C GLN A 214 -15.02 -7.16 4.64
N THR A 215 -14.58 -8.40 4.45
CA THR A 215 -15.46 -9.57 4.45
C THR A 215 -15.31 -10.33 5.76
N ASP A 216 -16.42 -10.76 6.33
CA ASP A 216 -16.49 -11.61 7.54
C ASP A 216 -15.90 -13.02 7.34
N ALA A 217 -15.43 -13.35 6.15
CA ALA A 217 -14.83 -14.62 5.84
C ALA A 217 -13.39 -14.71 6.39
N TRP A 218 -13.27 -15.36 7.55
CA TRP A 218 -12.01 -15.77 8.19
C TRP A 218 -11.07 -16.54 7.25
N HIS A 219 -11.61 -17.15 6.20
CA HIS A 219 -10.88 -17.78 5.10
C HIS A 219 -11.61 -17.49 3.77
N GLY A 220 -11.08 -16.59 2.93
CA GLY A 220 -11.53 -16.47 1.54
C GLY A 220 -11.82 -15.04 1.07
N ASP A 221 -10.77 -14.36 0.64
CA ASP A 221 -10.56 -13.92 -0.76
C ASP A 221 -11.73 -13.33 -1.58
N ARG A 222 -12.66 -12.62 -0.92
CA ARG A 222 -13.67 -11.80 -1.60
C ARG A 222 -13.55 -10.34 -1.18
N SER A 223 -12.34 -9.81 -1.19
CA SER A 223 -12.13 -8.41 -0.86
C SER A 223 -12.41 -7.56 -2.10
N ALA A 224 -13.70 -7.35 -2.40
CA ALA A 224 -14.13 -6.52 -3.50
C ALA A 224 -13.50 -5.12 -3.36
N VAL A 225 -13.00 -4.57 -4.45
CA VAL A 225 -12.36 -3.25 -4.42
C VAL A 225 -13.43 -2.19 -4.17
N THR A 226 -13.25 -1.38 -3.13
CA THR A 226 -14.15 -0.27 -2.80
C THR A 226 -14.04 0.83 -3.86
N VAL A 227 -15.05 1.69 -3.98
CA VAL A 227 -14.96 2.88 -4.84
C VAL A 227 -13.77 3.77 -4.44
N GLY A 228 -13.53 3.90 -3.13
CA GLY A 228 -12.37 4.60 -2.58
C GLY A 228 -11.04 3.93 -2.94
N GLY A 229 -10.98 2.59 -2.90
CA GLY A 229 -9.81 1.81 -3.27
C GLY A 229 -9.41 1.96 -4.73
N ALA A 230 -10.39 1.90 -5.65
CA ALA A 230 -10.15 2.16 -7.06
C ALA A 230 -9.71 3.62 -7.31
N ALA A 231 -10.26 4.58 -6.57
CA ALA A 231 -9.80 5.97 -6.62
C ALA A 231 -8.36 6.13 -6.10
N PHE A 232 -8.01 5.45 -4.99
CA PHE A 232 -6.66 5.47 -4.43
C PHE A 232 -5.64 4.86 -5.38
N ALA A 233 -5.98 3.74 -6.02
CA ALA A 233 -5.13 3.11 -7.01
C ALA A 233 -4.92 3.99 -8.25
N ARG A 234 -5.97 4.63 -8.77
CA ARG A 234 -5.83 5.60 -9.86
C ARG A 234 -4.94 6.78 -9.47
N ALA A 235 -5.12 7.34 -8.26
CA ALA A 235 -4.27 8.40 -7.74
C ALA A 235 -2.79 7.97 -7.63
N ALA A 236 -2.53 6.73 -7.22
CA ALA A 236 -1.19 6.16 -7.16
C ALA A 236 -0.55 5.97 -8.54
N LEU A 237 -1.35 5.67 -9.57
CA LEU A 237 -0.87 5.48 -10.95
C LEU A 237 -0.72 6.79 -11.73
N GLN A 238 -1.38 7.86 -11.28
CA GLN A 238 -1.22 9.22 -11.80
C GLN A 238 0.07 9.90 -11.32
N SER A 239 0.75 9.36 -10.29
CA SER A 239 1.97 9.96 -9.77
C SER A 239 3.13 9.85 -10.76
N GLU A 240 4.12 10.71 -10.58
CA GLU A 240 5.38 10.59 -11.31
C GLU A 240 6.08 9.28 -10.95
N ALA A 241 6.78 8.71 -11.93
CA ALA A 241 7.73 7.64 -11.68
C ALA A 241 8.87 8.18 -10.78
N PRO A 242 9.39 7.41 -9.82
CA PRO A 242 10.67 7.71 -9.21
C PRO A 242 11.71 7.85 -10.31
N VAL A 243 12.52 8.91 -10.27
CA VAL A 243 13.67 9.04 -11.16
C VAL A 243 14.59 7.86 -10.86
N ALA A 244 14.87 7.02 -11.86
CA ALA A 244 15.89 5.99 -11.75
C ALA A 244 17.22 6.72 -11.50
N GLY A 245 17.74 6.60 -10.28
CA GLY A 245 19.08 7.05 -9.90
C GLY A 245 20.11 5.96 -10.10
#